data_AF-A0AAF0TL44-F1
#
_entry.id   AF-A0AAF0TL44-F1
#
_cell.length_a   1.000
_cell.length_b   1.000
_cell.length_c   1.000
_cell.angle_alpha   90.00
_cell.angle_beta   90.00
_cell.angle_gamma   90.00
#
_symmetry.space_group_name_H-M   'P 1'
#
loop_
_entity.id
_entity.type
_entity.pdbx_description
1 polymer ?
#
loop_
_entity_poly.entity_id
_entity_poly.type
_entity_poly.pdbx_seq_one_letter_code
_entity_poly.pdbx_strand_id
1 'polypeptide(L)' 'SYLNIIKRTVKFLCPADVIPHYIDVDLSELDVNQKLLMGDLRIHPALKLIQPKGSPCCQNCGSKSF' A
#
# COMPACT_ATOMS: atom_id res chain seq x y z
N SER A 1 -5.09 -12.26 12.51
CA SER A 1 -5.60 -11.57 11.31
C SER A 1 -4.86 -12.06 10.08
N TYR A 2 -5.53 -12.24 8.93
CA TYR A 2 -4.90 -12.66 7.67
C TYR A 2 -4.81 -11.47 6.71
N LEU A 3 -3.61 -11.10 6.28
CA LEU A 3 -3.43 -9.97 5.38
C LEU A 3 -3.39 -10.45 3.93
N ASN A 4 -4.39 -10.05 3.16
CA ASN A 4 -4.47 -10.36 1.75
C ASN A 4 -3.73 -9.28 0.93
N ILE A 5 -2.57 -9.63 0.41
CA ILE A 5 -1.76 -8.71 -0.40
C ILE A 5 -2.17 -8.87 -1.87
N ILE A 6 -2.88 -7.89 -2.41
CA ILE A 6 -3.37 -7.91 -3.80
C ILE A 6 -2.23 -7.52 -4.75
N LYS A 7 -1.45 -6.50 -4.37
CA LYS A 7 -0.31 -6.00 -5.15
C LYS A 7 0.89 -5.76 -4.23
N ARG A 8 1.95 -6.51 -4.45
CA ARG A 8 3.26 -6.30 -3.79
C ARG A 8 4.12 -5.26 -4.47
N THR A 9 3.85 -4.97 -5.74
CA THR A 9 4.68 -4.10 -6.57
C THR A 9 3.88 -2.91 -7.05
N VAL A 10 4.42 -1.73 -6.82
CA VAL A 10 3.85 -0.44 -7.21
C VAL A 10 4.85 0.33 -8.04
N LYS A 11 4.37 0.95 -9.12
CA LYS A 11 5.19 1.76 -10.02
C LYS A 11 4.99 3.23 -9.70
N PHE A 12 6.05 3.88 -9.29
CA PHE A 12 6.12 5.32 -9.05
C PHE A 12 7.06 5.97 -10.06
N LEU A 13 6.80 7.23 -10.35
CA LEU A 13 7.73 8.13 -11.00
C LEU A 13 8.52 8.83 -9.89
N CYS A 14 9.84 8.64 -9.88
CA CYS A 14 10.76 9.28 -8.95
C CYS A 14 11.92 9.94 -9.69
N PRO A 15 12.47 11.05 -9.16
CA PRO A 15 13.76 11.57 -9.59
C PRO A 15 14.88 10.61 -9.16
N ALA A 16 16.00 10.62 -9.89
CA ALA A 16 17.14 9.76 -9.62
C ALA A 16 17.78 10.00 -8.24
N ASP A 17 17.61 11.19 -7.68
CA ASP A 17 18.17 11.58 -6.37
C ASP A 17 17.43 10.99 -5.16
N VAL A 18 16.18 10.52 -5.32
CA VAL A 18 15.33 10.09 -4.20
C VAL A 18 14.66 8.74 -4.54
N ILE A 19 15.48 7.71 -4.70
CA ILE A 19 15.01 6.33 -4.90
C ILE A 19 14.91 5.66 -3.53
N PRO A 20 13.69 5.42 -3.00
CA PRO A 20 13.53 4.72 -1.73
C PRO A 20 13.90 3.24 -1.89
N HIS A 21 14.61 2.68 -0.90
CA HIS A 21 14.91 1.25 -0.86
C HIS A 21 13.69 0.38 -0.52
N TYR A 22 12.76 0.93 0.27
CA TYR A 22 11.50 0.30 0.66
C TYR A 22 10.44 1.37 0.91
N ILE A 23 9.17 0.95 0.90
CA ILE A 23 8.01 1.80 1.19
C ILE A 23 7.38 1.27 2.47
N ASP A 24 7.36 2.08 3.51
CA ASP A 24 6.66 1.74 4.74
C ASP A 24 5.16 1.88 4.54
N VAL A 25 4.46 0.78 4.83
CA VAL A 25 3.01 0.70 4.76
C VAL A 25 2.49 0.58 6.17
N ASP A 26 1.80 1.62 6.62
CA ASP A 26 1.14 1.59 7.92
C ASP A 26 -0.15 0.77 7.82
N LEU A 27 -0.24 -0.26 8.65
CA LEU A 27 -1.36 -1.20 8.72
C LEU A 27 -1.97 -1.23 10.13
N SER A 28 -1.45 -0.43 11.05
CA SER A 28 -1.82 -0.45 12.46
C SER A 28 -3.27 0.00 12.69
N GLU A 29 -3.78 0.89 11.84
CA GLU A 29 -5.14 1.43 11.91
C GLU A 29 -6.13 0.76 10.94
N LEU A 30 -5.72 -0.32 10.24
CA LEU A 30 -6.55 -0.94 9.21
C LEU A 30 -7.58 -1.91 9.80
N ASP A 31 -8.86 -1.55 9.73
CA ASP A 31 -9.96 -2.38 10.23
C ASP A 31 -10.22 -3.64 9.39
N VAL A 32 -10.91 -4.61 10.00
CA VAL A 32 -11.28 -5.86 9.35
C VAL A 32 -12.24 -5.60 8.18
N ASN A 33 -11.93 -6.15 7.00
CA ASN A 33 -12.57 -5.90 5.70
C ASN A 33 -12.24 -4.57 5.02
N GLN A 34 -11.42 -3.72 5.62
CA GLN A 34 -10.95 -2.50 4.98
C GLN A 34 -9.85 -2.78 3.95
N LYS A 35 -9.90 -2.07 2.82
CA LYS A 35 -8.90 -2.14 1.75
C LYS A 35 -8.04 -0.90 1.80
N LEU A 36 -6.72 -1.08 1.85
CA LEU A 36 -5.76 0.00 1.70
C LEU A 36 -5.61 0.29 0.20
N LEU A 37 -5.78 1.55 -0.20
CA LEU A 37 -5.61 1.97 -1.58
C LEU A 37 -4.18 2.45 -1.82
N MET A 38 -3.72 2.40 -3.08
CA MET A 38 -2.41 2.94 -3.44
C MET A 38 -2.25 4.44 -3.13
N GLY A 39 -3.35 5.19 -3.11
CA GLY A 39 -3.32 6.62 -2.81
C GLY A 39 -3.02 6.94 -1.35
N ASP A 40 -3.26 5.99 -0.44
CA ASP A 40 -3.11 6.18 1.01
C ASP A 40 -1.71 5.75 1.51
N LEU A 41 -0.87 5.25 0.61
CA LEU A 41 0.51 4.91 0.92
C LEU A 41 1.30 6.18 1.26
N ARG A 42 1.92 6.20 2.44
CA ARG A 42 2.85 7.26 2.86
C ARG A 42 4.14 7.17 2.05
N ILE A 43 4.16 7.86 0.93
CA ILE A 43 5.32 7.97 0.05
C ILE A 43 5.94 9.36 0.16
N HIS A 44 7.24 9.44 -0.12
CA HIS A 44 7.94 10.72 -0.23
C HIS A 44 7.22 11.61 -1.25
N PRO A 45 7.02 12.92 -0.99
CA PRO A 45 6.30 13.83 -1.88
C PRO A 45 6.87 13.93 -3.31
N ALA A 46 8.12 13.49 -3.53
CA ALA A 46 8.76 13.43 -4.84
C ALA A 46 8.34 12.20 -5.67
N LEU A 47 7.71 11.19 -5.05
CA LEU A 47 7.22 9.98 -5.69
C LEU A 47 5.80 10.21 -6.19
N LYS A 48 5.62 10.17 -7.52
CA LYS A 48 4.30 10.32 -8.14
C LYS A 48 3.78 8.96 -8.57
N LEU A 49 2.63 8.55 -8.01
CA LEU A 49 1.98 7.30 -8.37
C LEU A 49 1.57 7.34 -9.86
N ILE A 50 2.08 6.40 -10.67
CA ILE A 50 1.73 6.28 -12.10
C ILE A 50 0.41 5.52 -12.25
N GLN A 51 0.14 4.61 -11.33
CA GLN A 51 -1.07 3.78 -11.32
C GLN A 51 -2.30 4.55 -10.80
N PRO A 52 -3.52 4.11 -11.14
CA PRO A 52 -4.73 4.73 -10.61
C PRO A 52 -4.82 4.58 -9.09
N LYS A 53 -5.00 5.72 -8.41
CA LYS A 53 -5.08 5.83 -6.93
C LYS A 53 -6.15 4.95 -6.30
N GLY A 54 -7.22 4.62 -7.03
CA GLY A 54 -8.30 3.74 -6.57
C GLY A 54 -7.98 2.25 -6.63
N SER A 55 -6.77 1.86 -7.03
CA SER A 55 -6.36 0.46 -6.99
C SER A 55 -6.13 0.01 -5.54
N PRO A 56 -6.70 -1.13 -5.11
CA PRO A 56 -6.41 -1.69 -3.80
C PRO A 56 -5.02 -2.32 -3.77
N CYS A 57 -4.26 -2.04 -2.72
CA CYS A 57 -2.92 -2.56 -2.49
C CYS A 57 -2.97 -3.84 -1.64
N CYS A 58 -3.64 -3.76 -0.49
CA CYS A 58 -3.84 -4.89 0.43
C CYS A 58 -5.15 -4.75 1.19
N GLN A 59 -5.66 -5.87 1.69
CA GLN A 59 -6.89 -5.94 2.46
C GLN A 59 -6.65 -6.72 3.75
N ASN A 60 -7.12 -6.18 4.87
CA ASN A 60 -7.13 -6.92 6.12
C ASN A 60 -8.34 -7.86 6.12
N CYS A 61 -8.11 -9.16 6.00
CA CYS A 61 -9.16 -10.16 6.10
C CYS A 61 -9.12 -10.74 7.52
N GLY A 62 -10.24 -10.68 8.23
CA GLY A 62 -10.35 -11.28 9.56
C GLY A 62 -9.91 -12.74 9.48
N SER A 63 -8.99 -13.15 10.35
CA SER A 63 -8.61 -14.56 10.45
C SER A 63 -9.78 -15.30 11.11
N LYS A 64 -10.40 -16.25 10.39
CA LYS A 64 -11.30 -17.22 11.02
C LYS A 64 -10.46 -18.10 11.96
N SER A 65 -10.48 -17.80 13.25
CA SER A 65 -10.10 -18.80 14.26
C SER A 65 -11.26 -19.78 14.37
N PHE A 66 -11.00 -21.03 14.00
CA PHE A 66 -11.80 -22.19 14.42
C PHE A 66 -11.25 -22.72 15.74
#